data_AF-A0AAP8PI63-F1
#
_entry.id   AF-A0AAP8PI63-F1
#
_cell.length_a   1.000
_cell.length_b   1.000
_cell.length_c   1.000
_cell.angle_alpha   90.00
_cell.angle_beta   90.00
_cell.angle_gamma   90.00
#
_symmetry.space_group_name_H-M   'P 1'
#
loop_
_entity.id
_entity.type
_entity.pdbx_description
1 polymer ?
#
loop_
_entity_poly.entity_id
_entity_poly.type
_entity_poly.pdbx_seq_one_letter_code
_entity_poly.pdbx_strand_id
1 'polypeptide(L)'
;MSTINEMIRDKRFVMDDGCDHLPAIMDRINQAARARSRAPYCPPPKPQRVARPAAESGPIVKIGDRISYGRRVMIGIYELQRLGRSPESIALMLRMPLDKVLHILKPLTAVRREIQKSVASGLPPREKDVMRRLAAESRA
;
A
#
# COMPACT_ATOMS: atom_id res chain seq x y z
N MET A 1 -24.43 12.31 -4.52
CA MET A 1 -23.24 12.45 -5.40
C MET A 1 -22.06 12.82 -4.53
N SER A 2 -21.12 11.91 -4.31
CA SER A 2 -19.94 12.17 -3.47
C SER A 2 -18.95 13.12 -4.16
N THR A 3 -18.53 14.14 -3.43
CA THR A 3 -17.62 15.19 -3.89
C THR A 3 -16.19 14.64 -4.03
N ILE A 4 -15.39 15.14 -4.98
CA ILE A 4 -13.97 14.71 -5.16
C ILE A 4 -13.18 14.83 -3.84
N ASN A 5 -13.52 15.84 -3.02
CA ASN A 5 -12.93 16.05 -1.70
C ASN A 5 -13.27 14.96 -0.65
N GLU A 6 -14.37 14.23 -0.81
CA GLU A 6 -14.74 13.13 0.10
C GLU A 6 -13.97 11.85 -0.23
N MET A 7 -13.67 11.62 -1.52
CA MET A 7 -12.82 10.50 -1.94
C MET A 7 -11.40 10.64 -1.35
N ILE A 8 -10.89 11.87 -1.29
CA ILE A 8 -9.58 12.27 -0.75
C ILE A 8 -9.49 12.11 0.80
N ARG A 9 -10.55 11.77 1.53
CA ARG A 9 -10.56 11.77 3.01
C ARG A 9 -10.62 10.39 3.68
N ASP A 10 -10.41 9.32 2.93
CA ASP A 10 -10.39 7.97 3.50
C ASP A 10 -9.06 7.72 4.28
N LYS A 11 -9.10 7.07 5.45
CA LYS A 11 -7.88 6.78 6.25
C LYS A 11 -7.08 5.65 5.59
N ARG A 12 -5.75 5.80 5.42
CA ARG A 12 -4.89 4.70 4.96
C ARG A 12 -4.58 3.82 6.16
N PHE A 13 -5.01 2.56 6.11
CA PHE A 13 -4.54 1.55 7.05
C PHE A 13 -3.09 1.20 6.67
N VAL A 14 -2.15 1.46 7.57
CA VAL A 14 -0.80 0.92 7.49
C VAL A 14 -0.81 -0.40 8.26
N MET A 15 -0.01 -1.37 7.81
CA MET A 15 0.02 -2.75 8.33
C MET A 15 0.70 -2.90 9.71
N ASP A 16 0.94 -1.79 10.43
CA ASP A 16 1.51 -1.84 11.78
C ASP A 16 0.41 -1.61 12.83
N ASP A 17 0.04 -2.69 13.51
CA ASP A 17 -0.95 -2.70 14.57
C ASP A 17 -0.41 -2.18 15.92
N GLY A 18 0.89 -1.87 15.99
CA GLY A 18 1.57 -1.34 17.17
C GLY A 18 1.62 -2.33 18.34
N CYS A 19 1.46 -3.63 18.08
CA CYS A 19 1.54 -4.68 19.08
C CYS A 19 2.91 -5.35 19.10
N ASP A 20 3.39 -5.68 20.30
CA ASP A 20 4.52 -6.57 20.49
C ASP A 20 4.04 -8.02 20.38
N HIS A 21 4.48 -8.66 19.31
CA HIS A 21 4.20 -10.06 18.99
C HIS A 21 5.30 -11.01 19.45
N LEU A 22 6.41 -10.51 20.01
CA LEU A 22 7.57 -11.31 20.40
C LEU A 22 7.20 -12.45 21.36
N PRO A 23 6.40 -12.23 22.43
CA PRO A 23 6.01 -13.32 23.31
C PRO A 23 5.22 -14.42 22.59
N ALA A 24 4.31 -14.04 21.68
CA ALA A 24 3.50 -15.00 20.92
C ALA A 24 4.34 -15.79 19.91
N ILE A 25 5.34 -15.15 19.30
CA ILE A 25 6.30 -15.80 18.39
C ILE A 25 7.16 -16.80 19.16
N MET A 26 7.71 -16.41 20.32
CA MET A 26 8.52 -17.30 21.16
C MET A 26 7.71 -18.49 21.68
N ASP A 27 6.46 -18.27 22.05
CA ASP A 27 5.53 -19.35 22.42
C ASP A 27 5.38 -20.37 21.27
N ARG A 28 5.15 -19.89 20.04
CA ARG A 28 5.02 -20.74 18.85
C ARG A 28 6.30 -21.52 18.54
N ILE A 29 7.48 -20.90 18.64
CA ILE A 29 8.77 -21.56 18.45
C ILE A 29 8.94 -22.71 19.46
N ASN A 30 8.56 -22.49 20.71
CA ASN A 30 8.67 -23.47 21.79
C ASN A 30 7.55 -24.52 21.82
N GLN A 31 6.56 -24.43 20.92
CA GLN A 31 5.41 -25.33 20.91
C GLN A 31 5.82 -26.78 20.60
N ALA A 32 6.76 -26.98 19.67
CA ALA A 32 7.26 -28.30 19.31
C ALA A 32 8.04 -28.96 20.47
N ALA A 33 8.81 -28.19 21.23
CA ALA A 33 9.51 -28.69 22.42
C ALA A 33 8.52 -29.12 23.52
N ARG A 34 7.49 -28.30 23.78
CA ARG A 34 6.43 -28.61 24.74
C ARG A 34 5.70 -29.90 24.38
N ALA A 35 5.35 -30.07 23.10
CA ALA A 35 4.72 -31.30 22.61
C ALA A 35 5.59 -32.55 22.87
N ARG A 36 6.90 -32.47 22.64
CA ARG A 36 7.84 -33.57 22.92
C ARG A 36 7.96 -33.87 24.41
N SER A 37 8.02 -32.83 25.24
CA SER A 37 8.08 -32.96 26.70
C SER A 37 6.73 -33.35 27.34
N ARG A 38 5.66 -33.50 26.55
CA ARG A 38 4.29 -33.76 27.03
C ARG A 38 3.81 -32.73 28.07
N ALA A 39 4.26 -31.48 27.92
CA ALA A 39 3.81 -30.39 28.76
C ALA A 39 2.29 -30.17 28.56
N PRO A 40 1.56 -29.76 29.61
CA PRO A 40 0.15 -29.43 29.48
C PRO A 40 -0.05 -28.29 28.49
N TYR A 41 -1.22 -28.25 27.86
CA TYR A 41 -1.56 -27.19 26.92
C TYR A 41 -1.58 -25.83 27.64
N CYS A 42 -0.76 -24.90 27.16
CA CYS A 42 -0.79 -23.51 27.57
C CYS A 42 -1.29 -22.67 26.38
N PRO A 43 -2.30 -21.79 26.58
CA PRO A 43 -2.73 -20.90 25.53
C PRO A 43 -1.62 -19.90 25.17
N PRO A 44 -1.51 -19.48 23.89
CA PRO A 44 -0.49 -18.52 23.49
C PRO A 44 -0.73 -17.16 24.16
N PRO A 45 0.34 -16.44 24.54
CA PRO A 45 0.22 -15.11 25.11
C PRO A 45 -0.39 -14.15 24.08
N LYS A 46 -1.30 -13.29 24.54
CA LYS A 46 -1.91 -12.27 23.68
C LYS A 46 -0.88 -11.18 23.36
N PRO A 47 -0.78 -10.72 22.09
CA PRO A 47 0.08 -9.59 21.75
C PRO A 47 -0.27 -8.36 22.58
N GLN A 48 0.75 -7.71 23.13
CA GLN A 48 0.55 -6.52 23.96
C GLN A 48 0.71 -5.28 23.10
N ARG A 49 -0.25 -4.35 23.16
CA ARG A 49 -0.10 -3.07 22.45
C ARG A 49 0.99 -2.23 23.11
N VAL A 50 2.05 -1.93 22.37
CA VAL A 50 3.21 -1.15 22.85
C VAL A 50 3.25 0.24 22.22
N ALA A 51 2.67 0.42 21.03
CA ALA A 51 2.62 1.68 20.32
C ALA A 51 1.20 2.01 19.86
N ARG A 52 1.01 3.27 19.45
CA ARG A 52 -0.17 3.63 18.66
C ARG A 52 0.02 3.02 17.26
N PRO A 53 -0.97 2.31 16.71
CA PRO A 53 -0.90 1.78 15.36
C PRO A 53 -0.52 2.91 14.41
N ALA A 54 0.43 2.65 13.52
CA ALA A 54 0.72 3.59 12.47
C ALA A 54 -0.55 3.69 11.60
N ALA A 55 -1.14 4.88 11.54
CA ALA A 55 -2.24 5.16 10.63
C ALA A 55 -1.82 6.37 9.80
N GLU A 56 -1.42 6.15 8.56
CA GLU A 56 -1.21 7.24 7.63
C GLU A 56 -2.58 7.80 7.23
N SER A 57 -2.96 8.95 7.78
CA SER A 57 -4.12 9.68 7.29
C SER A 57 -3.73 10.40 5.99
N GLY A 58 -4.19 9.90 4.85
CA GLY A 58 -3.90 10.49 3.56
C GLY A 58 -4.92 10.08 2.51
N PRO A 59 -5.02 10.82 1.40
CA PRO A 59 -6.05 10.56 0.41
C PRO A 59 -5.96 9.17 -0.19
N ILE A 60 -7.14 8.56 -0.40
CA ILE A 60 -7.32 7.33 -1.14
C ILE A 60 -8.08 7.66 -2.43
N VAL A 61 -7.54 7.24 -3.57
CA VAL A 61 -8.23 7.36 -4.86
C VAL A 61 -8.75 5.98 -5.22
N LYS A 62 -10.06 5.81 -5.36
CA LYS A 62 -10.65 4.50 -5.68
C LYS A 62 -10.60 4.26 -7.20
N ILE A 63 -9.44 3.88 -7.75
CA ILE A 63 -9.32 3.53 -9.17
C ILE A 63 -9.96 2.16 -9.44
N GLY A 64 -9.81 1.23 -8.48
CA GLY A 64 -10.33 -0.13 -8.57
C GLY A 64 -9.47 -1.06 -9.42
N ASP A 65 -9.95 -2.29 -9.62
CA ASP A 65 -9.35 -3.22 -10.59
C ASP A 65 -9.92 -3.00 -11.99
N ARG A 66 -9.04 -2.90 -12.97
CA ARG A 66 -9.36 -2.64 -14.38
C ARG A 66 -8.56 -3.58 -15.26
N ILE A 67 -9.15 -3.97 -16.41
CA ILE A 67 -8.47 -4.79 -17.42
C ILE A 67 -7.20 -4.07 -17.91
N SER A 68 -7.32 -2.76 -18.17
CA SER A 68 -6.24 -1.88 -18.57
C SER A 68 -6.30 -0.55 -17.83
N TYR A 69 -5.13 0.04 -17.61
CA TYR A 69 -5.00 1.35 -16.98
C TYR A 69 -4.53 2.35 -18.03
N GLY A 70 -5.15 3.54 -18.07
CA GLY A 70 -4.78 4.58 -19.00
C GLY A 70 -3.40 5.19 -18.72
N ARG A 71 -2.86 5.95 -19.70
CA ARG A 71 -1.55 6.62 -19.60
C ARG A 71 -1.44 7.53 -18.37
N ARG A 72 -2.52 8.24 -18.01
CA ARG A 72 -2.55 9.16 -16.86
C ARG A 72 -2.43 8.44 -15.51
N VAL A 73 -3.06 7.26 -15.39
CA VAL A 73 -2.92 6.40 -14.20
C VAL A 73 -1.50 5.87 -14.09
N MET A 74 -0.91 5.40 -15.20
CA MET A 74 0.48 4.93 -15.22
C MET A 74 1.46 6.04 -14.83
N ILE A 75 1.29 7.26 -15.34
CA ILE A 75 2.10 8.43 -14.95
C ILE A 75 2.04 8.66 -13.44
N GLY A 76 0.82 8.68 -12.87
CA GLY A 76 0.66 8.89 -11.43
C GLY A 76 1.31 7.79 -10.58
N ILE A 77 1.29 6.53 -11.02
CA ILE A 77 1.97 5.41 -10.34
C ILE A 77 3.49 5.64 -10.32
N TYR A 78 4.09 6.04 -11.45
CA TYR A 78 5.53 6.33 -11.51
C TYR A 78 5.92 7.58 -10.70
N GLU A 79 5.07 8.61 -10.69
CA GLU A 79 5.28 9.80 -9.86
C GLU A 79 5.26 9.45 -8.37
N LEU A 80 4.32 8.59 -7.93
CA LEU A 80 4.27 8.11 -6.54
C LEU A 80 5.48 7.26 -6.16
N GLN A 81 5.94 6.38 -7.06
CA GLN A 81 7.17 5.61 -6.86
C GLN A 81 8.39 6.53 -6.71
N ARG A 82 8.48 7.57 -7.54
CA ARG A 82 9.57 8.57 -7.47
C ARG A 82 9.56 9.36 -6.16
N LEU A 83 8.38 9.59 -5.58
CA LEU A 83 8.21 10.20 -4.26
C LEU A 83 8.59 9.26 -3.10
N GLY A 84 9.07 8.04 -3.38
CA GLY A 84 9.54 7.09 -2.37
C GLY A 84 8.44 6.21 -1.76
N ARG A 85 7.23 6.19 -2.35
CA ARG A 85 6.15 5.30 -1.87
C ARG A 85 6.42 3.87 -2.32
N SER A 86 6.22 2.91 -1.41
CA SER A 86 6.33 1.50 -1.74
C SER A 86 5.19 1.05 -2.68
N PRO A 87 5.40 0.00 -3.49
CA PRO A 87 4.34 -0.54 -4.35
C PRO A 87 3.08 -0.95 -3.57
N GLU A 88 3.26 -1.48 -2.35
CA GLU A 88 2.19 -1.83 -1.42
C GLU A 88 1.39 -0.59 -0.98
N SER A 89 2.09 0.48 -0.62
CA SER A 89 1.46 1.75 -0.28
C SER A 89 0.69 2.32 -1.47
N ILE A 90 1.24 2.24 -2.69
CA ILE A 90 0.57 2.72 -3.90
C ILE A 90 -0.70 1.90 -4.18
N ALA A 91 -0.63 0.58 -4.04
CA ALA A 91 -1.78 -0.31 -4.21
C ALA A 91 -2.92 0.04 -3.24
N LEU A 92 -2.59 0.29 -1.97
CA LEU A 92 -3.54 0.74 -0.95
C LEU A 92 -4.11 2.13 -1.26
N MET A 93 -3.25 3.07 -1.66
CA MET A 93 -3.64 4.44 -2.02
C MET A 93 -4.60 4.49 -3.20
N LEU A 94 -4.45 3.59 -4.17
CA LEU A 94 -5.24 3.57 -5.42
C LEU A 94 -6.36 2.52 -5.40
N ARG A 95 -6.48 1.73 -4.32
CA ARG A 95 -7.39 0.58 -4.20
C ARG A 95 -7.32 -0.35 -5.41
N MET A 96 -6.09 -0.67 -5.81
CA MET A 96 -5.81 -1.54 -6.95
C MET A 96 -5.00 -2.76 -6.51
N PRO A 97 -5.08 -3.90 -7.23
CA PRO A 97 -4.32 -5.09 -6.87
C PRO A 97 -2.80 -4.85 -6.92
N LEU A 98 -2.05 -5.37 -5.94
CA LEU A 98 -0.59 -5.22 -5.86
C LEU A 98 0.11 -5.75 -7.11
N ASP A 99 -0.36 -6.89 -7.64
CA ASP A 99 0.21 -7.50 -8.84
C ASP A 99 0.16 -6.57 -10.06
N LYS A 100 -0.93 -5.79 -10.19
CA LYS A 100 -1.09 -4.81 -11.26
C LYS A 100 -0.13 -3.64 -11.10
N VAL A 101 0.06 -3.16 -9.86
CA VAL A 101 1.03 -2.08 -9.56
C VAL A 101 2.44 -2.54 -9.89
N LEU A 102 2.84 -3.71 -9.41
CA LEU A 102 4.15 -4.30 -9.69
C LEU A 102 4.36 -4.52 -11.19
N HIS A 103 3.33 -4.99 -11.89
CA HIS A 103 3.39 -5.16 -13.33
C HIS A 103 3.57 -3.82 -14.05
N ILE A 104 2.85 -2.76 -13.65
CA ILE A 104 2.99 -1.41 -14.24
C ILE A 104 4.39 -0.86 -13.97
N LEU A 105 4.89 -1.00 -12.76
CA LEU A 105 6.22 -0.51 -12.37
C LEU A 105 7.35 -1.18 -13.13
N LYS A 106 7.16 -2.42 -13.63
CA LYS A 106 8.09 -3.07 -14.55
C LYS A 106 7.98 -2.43 -15.96
N PRO A 107 8.99 -1.69 -16.44
CA PRO A 107 8.92 -0.95 -17.70
C PRO A 107 9.20 -1.87 -18.91
N LEU A 108 8.36 -2.88 -19.08
CA LEU A 108 8.53 -3.90 -20.12
C LEU A 108 8.28 -3.35 -21.53
N THR A 109 7.28 -2.47 -21.67
CA THR A 109 6.87 -1.92 -22.96
C THR A 109 7.54 -0.57 -23.25
N ALA A 110 7.70 -0.23 -24.54
CA ALA A 110 8.29 1.05 -24.98
C ALA A 110 7.54 2.26 -24.39
N VAL A 111 6.21 2.20 -24.37
CA VAL A 111 5.34 3.25 -23.79
C VAL A 111 5.64 3.46 -22.30
N ARG A 112 5.83 2.38 -21.53
CA ARG A 112 6.14 2.49 -20.10
C ARG A 112 7.53 3.07 -19.85
N ARG A 113 8.53 2.69 -20.65
CA ARG A 113 9.88 3.27 -20.58
C ARG A 113 9.87 4.76 -20.90
N GLU A 114 9.10 5.17 -21.90
CA GLU A 114 8.94 6.58 -22.27
C GLU A 114 8.31 7.39 -21.13
N ILE A 115 7.22 6.88 -20.53
CA ILE A 115 6.57 7.49 -19.36
C ILE A 115 7.53 7.57 -18.17
N GLN A 116 8.24 6.48 -17.87
CA GLN A 116 9.18 6.47 -16.76
C GLN A 116 10.30 7.49 -16.97
N LYS A 117 10.84 7.60 -18.19
CA LYS A 117 11.85 8.61 -18.55
C LYS A 117 11.32 10.03 -18.40
N SER A 118 10.09 10.31 -18.87
CA SER A 118 9.51 11.65 -18.76
C SER A 118 9.20 12.03 -17.31
N VAL A 119 8.74 11.08 -16.50
CA VAL A 119 8.52 11.29 -15.06
C VAL A 119 9.85 11.46 -14.32
N ALA A 120 10.91 10.77 -14.74
CA ALA A 120 12.24 10.92 -14.15
C ALA A 120 12.89 12.27 -14.46
N SER A 121 12.71 12.80 -15.68
CA SER A 121 13.29 14.08 -16.11
C SER A 121 12.52 15.32 -15.64
N GLY A 122 11.22 15.20 -15.36
CA GLY A 122 10.41 16.31 -14.87
C GLY A 122 10.73 16.75 -13.44
N LEU A 123 10.22 17.91 -13.03
CA LEU A 123 10.22 18.32 -11.61
C LEU A 123 9.27 17.39 -10.83
N PRO A 124 9.65 16.94 -9.61
CA PRO A 124 8.81 16.06 -8.82
C PRO A 124 7.54 16.81 -8.38
N PRO A 125 6.34 16.36 -8.78
CA PRO A 125 5.10 16.97 -8.34
C PRO A 125 4.85 16.67 -6.85
N ARG A 126 4.07 17.51 -6.17
CA ARG A 126 3.64 17.21 -4.80
C ARG A 126 2.64 16.05 -4.80
N GLU A 127 2.70 15.18 -3.80
CA GLU A 127 1.80 14.03 -3.67
C GLU A 127 0.32 14.43 -3.79
N LYS A 128 -0.07 15.56 -3.21
CA LYS A 128 -1.45 16.09 -3.26
C LYS A 128 -1.92 16.36 -4.70
N ASP A 129 -1.05 16.84 -5.57
CA ASP A 129 -1.38 17.19 -6.96
C ASP A 129 -1.48 15.94 -7.84
N VAL A 130 -0.63 14.94 -7.58
CA VAL A 130 -0.72 13.61 -8.20
C VAL A 130 -2.05 12.96 -7.83
N MET A 131 -2.39 12.94 -6.54
CA MET A 131 -3.62 12.33 -6.05
C MET A 131 -4.88 13.05 -6.57
N ARG A 132 -4.85 14.39 -6.71
CA ARG A 132 -5.95 15.14 -7.34
C ARG A 132 -6.15 14.76 -8.80
N ARG A 133 -5.07 14.63 -9.57
CA ARG A 133 -5.14 14.20 -10.98
C ARG A 133 -5.69 12.77 -11.11
N LEU A 134 -5.23 11.86 -10.26
CA LEU A 134 -5.73 10.48 -10.23
C LEU A 134 -7.20 10.41 -9.79
N ALA A 135 -7.64 11.27 -8.88
CA ALA A 135 -9.04 11.35 -8.47
C ALA A 135 -9.98 11.71 -9.63
N ALA A 136 -9.53 12.57 -10.54
CA ALA A 136 -10.31 12.90 -11.75
C ALA A 136 -10.51 11.68 -12.66
N GLU A 137 -9.50 10.80 -12.76
CA GLU A 137 -9.55 9.58 -13.57
C GLU A 137 -10.40 8.46 -12.92
N SER A 138 -10.67 8.54 -11.62
CA SER A 138 -11.43 7.51 -10.89
C SER A 138 -12.93 7.47 -11.22
N ARG A 139 -13.46 8.52 -11.86
CA ARG A 139 -14.88 8.63 -12.25
C ARG A 139 -15.21 8.05 -13.64
N ALA A 140 -14.19 7.62 -14.38
CA ALA A 140 -14.35 6.96 -15.68
C ALA A 140 -14.32 5.45 -15.52
#